data_AF-A0A2W1B3J7-F1
#
_entry.id   AF-A0A2W1B3J7-F1
#
_cell.length_a   1.000
_cell.length_b   1.000
_cell.length_c   1.000
_cell.angle_alpha   90.00
_cell.angle_beta   90.00
_cell.angle_gamma   90.00
#
_symmetry.space_group_name_H-M   'P 1'
#
loop_
_entity.id
_entity.type
_entity.pdbx_description
1 polymer ?
#
loop_
_entity_poly.entity_id
_entity_poly.type
_entity_poly.pdbx_seq_one_letter_code
_entity_poly.pdbx_strand_id
1 'polypeptide(L)'
;MEPLQVDVVHFYPRENAQPHNTVKFEVVNDENPTTTIVRRGQPFSGVVRFNRPYDEANDIVQLVFSIGDKPSMETMGKMFIRRDAVTDKHTWSASLLDVQEENTLSFKIYFYVSSSAFLSSHCWAQASSHTEKD
;
A
#
# COMPACT_ATOMS: atom_id res chain seq x y z
N MET A 1 -16.20 12.51 16.02
CA MET A 1 -15.20 12.66 14.94
C MET A 1 -15.79 12.15 13.65
N GLU A 2 -15.48 12.79 12.52
CA GLU A 2 -15.79 12.24 11.21
C GLU A 2 -14.90 11.02 10.94
N PRO A 3 -15.43 9.99 10.23
CA PRO A 3 -14.62 8.83 9.88
C PRO A 3 -13.45 9.25 8.98
N LEU A 4 -12.29 8.61 9.18
CA LEU A 4 -11.14 8.81 8.31
C LEU A 4 -11.49 8.26 6.92
N GLN A 5 -11.50 9.09 5.88
CA GLN A 5 -11.78 8.68 4.51
C GLN A 5 -10.54 8.85 3.65
N VAL A 6 -10.34 7.90 2.74
CA VAL A 6 -9.20 7.92 1.81
C VAL A 6 -9.56 8.77 0.61
N ASP A 7 -8.77 9.82 0.39
CA ASP A 7 -8.92 10.71 -0.77
C ASP A 7 -8.06 10.25 -1.95
N VAL A 8 -6.78 9.96 -1.67
CA VAL A 8 -5.80 9.61 -2.71
C VAL A 8 -4.88 8.51 -2.20
N VAL A 9 -4.57 7.55 -3.06
CA VAL A 9 -3.49 6.58 -2.85
C VAL A 9 -2.50 6.74 -3.99
N HIS A 10 -1.22 6.86 -3.67
CA HIS A 10 -0.16 7.01 -4.67
C HIS A 10 1.06 6.16 -4.33
N PHE A 11 1.57 5.45 -5.33
CA PHE A 11 2.67 4.48 -5.18
C PHE A 11 3.91 4.85 -6.00
N TYR A 12 4.13 6.13 -6.28
CA TYR A 12 5.36 6.64 -6.90
C TYR A 12 5.90 5.76 -8.05
N PRO A 13 5.15 5.64 -9.18
CA PRO A 13 5.45 4.67 -10.22
C PRO A 13 6.90 4.71 -10.71
N ARG A 14 7.44 5.90 -10.95
CA ARG A 14 8.79 6.09 -11.52
C ARG A 14 9.87 5.85 -10.48
N GLU A 15 9.66 6.36 -9.27
CA GLU A 15 10.61 6.29 -8.16
C GLU A 15 10.76 4.86 -7.66
N ASN A 16 9.66 4.10 -7.61
CA ASN A 16 9.72 2.68 -7.29
C ASN A 16 10.26 1.85 -8.47
N ALA A 17 10.06 2.26 -9.73
CA ALA A 17 10.50 1.44 -10.85
C ALA A 17 12.03 1.40 -11.06
N GLN A 18 12.75 2.44 -10.65
CA GLN A 18 14.22 2.49 -10.70
C GLN A 18 14.87 1.36 -9.86
N PRO A 19 14.67 1.31 -8.52
CA PRO A 19 15.26 0.25 -7.70
C PRO A 19 14.72 -1.14 -8.06
N HIS A 20 13.48 -1.24 -8.57
CA HIS A 20 12.87 -2.51 -8.97
C HIS A 20 13.25 -2.99 -10.37
N ASN A 21 14.06 -2.26 -11.13
CA ASN A 21 14.42 -2.61 -12.52
C ASN A 21 13.18 -2.86 -13.40
N THR A 22 12.19 -1.97 -13.30
CA THR A 22 10.92 -1.98 -14.03
C THR A 22 10.69 -0.69 -14.81
N VAL A 23 11.67 0.23 -14.84
CA VAL A 23 11.58 1.50 -15.59
C VAL A 23 11.37 1.31 -17.10
N LYS A 24 11.71 0.15 -17.66
CA LYS A 24 11.56 -0.10 -19.10
C LYS A 24 10.11 -0.33 -19.55
N PHE A 25 9.17 -0.49 -18.62
CA PHE A 25 7.76 -0.65 -18.96
C PHE A 25 7.15 0.70 -19.34
N GLU A 26 6.50 0.77 -20.50
CA GLU A 26 5.92 2.02 -21.05
C GLU A 26 4.95 2.68 -20.07
N VAL A 27 4.08 1.90 -19.42
CA VAL A 27 3.06 2.40 -18.48
C VAL A 27 3.62 3.19 -17.28
N VAL A 28 4.88 2.97 -16.92
CA VAL A 28 5.54 3.72 -15.85
C VAL A 28 6.03 5.10 -16.35
N ASN A 29 6.26 5.22 -17.65
CA ASN A 29 6.80 6.40 -18.32
C ASN A 29 5.74 7.26 -18.99
N ASP A 30 4.45 6.88 -18.95
CA ASP A 30 3.33 7.73 -19.37
C ASP A 30 3.40 9.11 -18.69
N GLU A 31 2.79 10.13 -19.29
CA GLU A 31 2.84 11.51 -18.77
C GLU A 31 2.37 11.59 -17.31
N ASN A 32 1.28 10.87 -16.99
CA ASN A 32 0.72 10.76 -15.65
C ASN A 32 0.52 9.27 -15.27
N PRO A 33 1.57 8.58 -14.80
CA PRO A 33 1.52 7.14 -14.58
C PRO A 33 0.63 6.83 -13.37
N THR A 34 -0.35 5.96 -13.56
CA THR A 34 -1.23 5.46 -12.48
C THR A 34 -0.83 4.07 -12.00
N THR A 35 -0.05 3.34 -12.81
CA THR A 35 0.34 1.96 -12.55
C THR A 35 1.77 1.87 -12.05
N THR A 36 1.96 1.27 -10.88
CA THR A 36 3.29 1.01 -10.31
C THR A 36 3.67 -0.45 -10.55
N ILE A 37 4.83 -0.68 -11.16
CA ILE A 37 5.34 -2.04 -11.38
C ILE A 37 6.51 -2.30 -10.45
N VAL A 38 6.33 -3.29 -9.58
CA VAL A 38 7.30 -3.69 -8.55
C VAL A 38 7.64 -5.18 -8.67
N ARG A 39 8.75 -5.56 -8.04
CA ARG A 39 9.19 -6.96 -7.93
C ARG A 39 9.06 -7.41 -6.48
N ARG A 40 8.54 -8.64 -6.30
CA ARG A 40 8.49 -9.32 -5.00
C ARG A 40 9.87 -9.41 -4.33
N GLY A 41 9.89 -9.44 -3.00
CA GLY A 41 11.13 -9.54 -2.21
C GLY A 41 11.91 -8.24 -2.10
N GLN A 42 11.43 -7.16 -2.72
CA GLN A 42 12.00 -5.83 -2.60
C GLN A 42 10.91 -4.87 -2.10
N PRO A 43 11.22 -4.03 -1.10
CA PRO A 43 10.23 -3.11 -0.56
C PRO A 43 10.04 -1.89 -1.44
N PHE A 44 8.82 -1.36 -1.43
CA PHE A 44 8.46 -0.11 -2.12
C PHE A 44 7.64 0.80 -1.22
N SER A 45 7.58 2.08 -1.59
CA SER A 45 6.95 3.12 -0.80
C SER A 45 5.68 3.66 -1.46
N GLY A 46 4.80 4.22 -0.64
CA GLY A 46 3.59 4.90 -1.10
C GLY A 46 3.10 5.91 -0.08
N VAL A 47 2.10 6.67 -0.50
CA VAL A 47 1.38 7.61 0.35
C VAL A 47 -0.12 7.39 0.22
N VAL A 48 -0.82 7.69 1.30
CA VAL A 48 -2.27 7.80 1.34
C VAL A 48 -2.64 9.15 1.94
N ARG A 49 -3.49 9.91 1.25
CA ARG A 49 -4.05 11.17 1.74
C ARG A 49 -5.47 10.94 2.20
N PHE A 50 -5.83 11.57 3.31
CA PHE A 50 -7.14 11.47 3.92
C PHE A 50 -7.88 12.82 3.97
N ASN A 51 -9.19 12.75 4.21
CA ASN A 51 -10.06 13.91 4.41
C ASN A 51 -9.72 14.72 5.68
N ARG A 52 -9.05 14.11 6.66
CA ARG A 52 -8.62 14.73 7.93
C ARG A 52 -7.27 14.18 8.39
N PRO A 53 -6.61 14.82 9.38
CA PRO A 53 -5.36 14.29 9.92
C PRO A 53 -5.55 12.89 10.48
N TYR A 54 -4.58 12.01 10.18
CA TYR A 54 -4.51 10.66 10.73
C TYR A 54 -4.15 10.72 12.21
N ASP A 55 -4.97 10.09 13.06
CA ASP A 55 -4.71 9.96 14.48
C ASP A 55 -4.29 8.52 14.81
N GLU A 56 -3.01 8.32 15.09
CA GLU A 56 -2.44 6.99 15.36
C GLU A 56 -3.07 6.27 16.57
N ALA A 57 -3.67 7.01 17.51
CA ALA A 57 -4.32 6.41 18.68
C ALA A 57 -5.74 5.89 18.39
N ASN A 58 -6.43 6.48 17.42
CA ASN A 58 -7.86 6.24 17.17
C ASN A 58 -8.14 5.65 15.78
N ASP A 59 -7.20 5.77 14.84
CA ASP A 59 -7.38 5.37 13.46
C ASP A 59 -6.53 4.14 13.08
N ILE A 60 -7.20 3.18 12.46
CA ILE A 60 -6.57 1.98 11.91
C ILE A 60 -6.62 2.05 10.39
N VAL A 61 -5.47 1.93 9.74
CA VAL A 61 -5.35 1.89 8.28
C VAL A 61 -4.91 0.49 7.85
N GLN A 62 -5.74 -0.17 7.03
CA GLN A 62 -5.43 -1.45 6.43
C GLN A 62 -5.27 -1.30 4.91
N LEU A 63 -4.16 -1.80 4.38
CA LEU A 63 -3.96 -1.98 2.95
C LEU A 63 -4.50 -3.35 2.55
N VAL A 64 -5.38 -3.36 1.54
CA VAL A 64 -5.94 -4.57 0.95
C VAL A 64 -5.51 -4.62 -0.51
N PHE A 65 -4.78 -5.68 -0.87
CA PHE A 65 -4.43 -6.01 -2.25
C PHE A 65 -5.24 -7.23 -2.67
N SER A 66 -5.91 -7.16 -3.81
CA SER A 66 -6.69 -8.26 -4.36
C SER A 66 -6.29 -8.55 -5.81
N ILE A 67 -6.43 -9.81 -6.21
CA ILE A 67 -6.17 -10.24 -7.60
C ILE A 67 -7.45 -10.84 -8.17
N GLY A 68 -7.83 -10.35 -9.35
CA GLY A 68 -8.99 -10.81 -10.11
C GLY A 68 -10.33 -10.27 -9.60
N ASP A 69 -11.38 -10.49 -10.40
CA ASP A 69 -12.71 -9.90 -10.17
C ASP A 69 -13.47 -10.54 -9.00
N LYS A 70 -13.05 -11.75 -8.60
CA LYS A 70 -13.63 -12.51 -7.47
C LYS A 70 -12.52 -12.85 -6.48
N PRO A 71 -12.15 -11.91 -5.60
CA PRO A 71 -11.07 -12.14 -4.67
C PRO A 71 -11.50 -13.18 -3.62
N SER A 72 -10.67 -14.21 -3.44
CA SER A 72 -10.78 -15.18 -2.35
C SER A 72 -9.77 -14.84 -1.26
N MET A 73 -9.82 -15.55 -0.13
CA MET A 73 -8.79 -15.40 0.92
C MET A 73 -7.38 -15.73 0.41
N GLU A 74 -7.25 -16.56 -0.64
CA GLU A 74 -5.97 -16.94 -1.23
C GLU A 74 -5.45 -15.92 -2.24
N THR A 75 -6.33 -15.08 -2.81
CA THR A 75 -5.97 -14.05 -3.79
C THR A 75 -5.99 -12.63 -3.22
N MET A 76 -6.09 -12.52 -1.89
CA MET A 76 -6.12 -11.25 -1.18
C MET A 76 -5.02 -11.17 -0.13
N GLY A 77 -4.21 -10.11 -0.18
CA GLY A 77 -3.25 -9.75 0.85
C GLY A 77 -3.78 -8.59 1.68
N LYS A 78 -3.77 -8.72 3.02
CA LYS A 78 -4.16 -7.66 3.94
C LYS A 78 -3.03 -7.36 4.92
N MET A 79 -2.73 -6.09 5.15
CA MET A 79 -1.75 -5.67 6.15
C MET A 79 -2.15 -4.35 6.79
N PHE A 80 -1.88 -4.19 8.07
CA PHE A 80 -2.05 -2.93 8.76
C PHE A 80 -0.79 -2.08 8.64
N ILE A 81 -0.96 -0.77 8.50
CA ILE A 81 0.16 0.17 8.57
C ILE A 81 0.41 0.49 10.03
N ARG A 82 1.62 0.24 10.54
CA ARG A 82 2.02 0.51 11.93
C ARG A 82 3.49 0.96 12.02
N ARG A 83 3.87 1.75 13.03
CA ARG A 83 5.29 2.11 13.25
C ARG A 83 6.15 0.91 13.64
N ASP A 84 5.59 0.04 14.49
CA ASP A 84 6.24 -1.14 15.05
C ASP A 84 6.02 -2.39 14.18
N ALA A 85 5.70 -2.21 12.89
CA ALA A 85 5.47 -3.32 11.99
C ALA A 85 6.72 -4.23 11.95
N VAL A 86 6.60 -5.38 12.60
CA VAL A 86 7.67 -6.38 12.63
C VAL A 86 7.81 -6.92 11.23
N THR A 87 8.97 -6.66 10.61
CA THR A 87 9.36 -7.28 9.35
C THR A 87 9.71 -8.75 9.60
N ASP A 88 8.69 -9.57 9.85
CA ASP A 88 8.87 -11.01 9.82
C ASP A 88 9.09 -11.44 8.37
N LYS A 89 10.04 -12.35 8.18
CA LYS A 89 10.43 -12.85 6.86
C LYS A 89 9.31 -13.64 6.20
N HIS A 90 8.21 -13.98 6.87
CA HIS A 90 7.16 -14.82 6.30
C HIS A 90 5.84 -14.10 6.06
N THR A 91 5.73 -12.82 6.41
CA THR A 91 4.48 -12.06 6.33
C THR A 91 4.64 -10.75 5.57
N TRP A 92 3.53 -10.30 4.98
CA TRP A 92 3.49 -8.96 4.39
C TRP A 92 3.36 -7.95 5.52
N SER A 93 4.18 -6.91 5.49
CA SER A 93 4.17 -5.86 6.51
C SER A 93 4.22 -4.49 5.85
N ALA A 94 3.50 -3.53 6.45
CA ALA A 94 3.57 -2.13 6.06
C ALA A 94 4.00 -1.28 7.26
N SER A 95 5.16 -0.64 7.13
CA SER A 95 5.69 0.25 8.15
C SER A 95 5.26 1.68 7.89
N LEU A 96 4.74 2.35 8.90
CA LEU A 96 4.53 3.80 8.89
C LEU A 96 5.90 4.49 8.84
N LEU A 97 6.11 5.35 7.84
CA LEU A 97 7.34 6.14 7.73
C LEU A 97 7.16 7.51 8.36
N ASP A 98 6.10 8.22 7.97
CA ASP A 98 5.87 9.60 8.37
C ASP A 98 4.39 9.98 8.24
N VAL A 99 3.97 10.97 9.05
CA VAL A 99 2.65 11.61 8.96
C VAL A 99 2.89 13.08 8.65
N GLN A 100 2.62 13.46 7.41
CA GLN A 100 2.85 14.80 6.88
C GLN A 100 1.66 15.73 7.17
N GLU A 101 1.92 17.04 7.12
CA GLU A 101 0.96 18.10 7.49
C GLU A 101 -0.32 18.11 6.64
N GLU A 102 -0.27 17.66 5.39
CA GLU A 102 -1.42 17.64 4.46
C GLU A 102 -2.30 16.38 4.57
N ASN A 103 -2.58 15.92 5.80
CA ASN A 103 -3.37 14.69 6.05
C ASN A 103 -2.81 13.47 5.31
N THR A 104 -1.50 13.45 5.08
CA THR A 104 -0.84 12.49 4.20
C THR A 104 0.05 11.57 5.01
N LEU A 105 -0.19 10.28 4.87
CA LEU A 105 0.53 9.23 5.56
C LEU A 105 1.46 8.54 4.56
N SER A 106 2.75 8.53 4.87
CA SER A 106 3.78 7.82 4.10
C SER A 106 4.05 6.46 4.71
N PHE A 107 4.15 5.44 3.86
CA PHE A 107 4.38 4.07 4.30
C PHE A 107 5.36 3.34 3.38
N LYS A 108 5.93 2.25 3.89
CA LYS A 108 6.77 1.32 3.14
C LYS A 108 6.27 -0.09 3.31
N ILE A 109 6.11 -0.80 2.22
CA ILE A 109 5.61 -2.17 2.23
C ILE A 109 6.74 -3.16 1.95
N TYR A 110 6.77 -4.22 2.74
CA TYR A 110 7.66 -5.36 2.57
C TYR A 110 6.84 -6.57 2.12
N PHE A 111 7.13 -7.05 0.90
CA PHE A 111 6.48 -8.23 0.34
C PHE A 111 7.40 -9.44 0.49
N TYR A 112 6.89 -10.49 1.14
CA TYR A 112 7.60 -11.76 1.16
C TYR A 112 7.48 -12.49 -0.19
N VAL A 113 8.56 -13.18 -0.56
CA VAL A 113 8.57 -14.20 -1.61
C VAL A 113 7.92 -15.48 -1.04
N SER A 114 6.62 -15.43 -0.78
CA SER A 114 5.85 -16.66 -0.64
C SER A 114 5.73 -17.28 -2.03
N SER A 115 5.89 -18.60 -2.15
CA SER A 115 5.68 -19.34 -3.40
C SER A 115 4.27 -19.17 -4.01
N SER A 116 3.34 -18.56 -3.27
CA SER A 116 1.93 -18.33 -3.66
C SER A 116 1.55 -16.89 -3.99
N ALA A 117 2.45 -15.89 -3.83
CA ALA A 117 2.09 -14.48 -4.05
C ALA A 117 2.18 -14.11 -5.54
N PHE A 118 1.06 -14.24 -6.26
CA PHE A 118 0.88 -13.67 -7.58
C PHE A 118 0.60 -12.16 -7.44
N LEU A 119 1.24 -11.33 -8.25
CA LEU A 119 0.87 -9.91 -8.40
C LEU A 119 0.68 -9.75 -9.91
N SER A 120 -0.57 -9.69 -10.36
CA SER A 120 -0.92 -9.46 -11.77
C SER A 120 -1.45 -8.02 -11.95
N SER A 121 -1.59 -7.58 -13.20
CA SER A 121 -1.83 -6.18 -13.60
C SER A 121 -3.15 -5.54 -13.13
N HIS A 122 -3.90 -6.17 -12.23
CA HIS A 122 -5.22 -5.71 -11.75
C HIS A 122 -5.27 -5.55 -10.23
N CYS A 123 -4.13 -5.35 -9.57
CA CYS A 123 -4.09 -5.13 -8.13
C CYS A 123 -4.64 -3.74 -7.78
N TRP A 124 -5.88 -3.71 -7.30
CA TRP A 124 -6.47 -2.56 -6.63
C TRP A 124 -5.97 -2.54 -5.18
N ALA A 125 -5.33 -1.46 -4.77
CA ALA A 125 -5.05 -1.19 -3.36
C ALA A 125 -6.25 -0.43 -2.78
N GLN A 126 -7.08 -1.11 -1.99
CA GLN A 126 -8.15 -0.46 -1.24
C GLN A 126 -7.64 -0.20 0.17
N ALA A 127 -7.44 1.08 0.53
CA ALA A 127 -7.23 1.46 1.91
C ALA A 127 -8.60 1.55 2.60
N SER A 128 -8.80 0.69 3.60
CA SER A 128 -10.02 0.68 4.42
C SER A 128 -9.65 1.17 5.82
N SER A 129 -10.36 2.19 6.28
CA SER A 129 -10.38 2.62 7.67
C SER A 129 -11.60 1.98 8.35
N HIS A 130 -11.41 1.49 9.58
CA HIS A 130 -12.51 1.05 10.43
C HIS A 130 -12.36 1.75 11.77
N THR A 131 -13.37 2.52 12.15
CA THR A 131 -13.47 3.16 13.47
C THR A 131 -14.19 2.17 14.39
N GLU A 132 -13.51 1.71 15.43
CA GLU A 132 -14.12 0.92 16.49
C GLU A 132 -15.08 1.84 17.27
N LYS A 133 -16.36 1.47 17.31
CA LYS A 133 -17.35 2.12 18.18
C LYS A 133 -17.56 1.21 19.38
N ASP A 134 -17.24 1.72 20.57
CA ASP A 134 -17.79 1.24 21.83
C ASP A 134 -19.32 1.36 21.85
#